data_AF-A0A8T2WWR5-F1
#
_entry.id   AF-A0A8T2WWR5-F1
#
_cell.length_a   1.000
_cell.length_b   1.000
_cell.length_c   1.000
_cell.angle_alpha   90.00
_cell.angle_beta   90.00
_cell.angle_gamma   90.00
#
_symmetry.space_group_name_H-M   'P 1'
#
loop_
_entity.id
_entity.type
_entity.pdbx_description
1 polymer ?
#
loop_
_entity_poly.entity_id
_entity_poly.type
_entity_poly.pdbx_seq_one_letter_code
_entity_poly.pdbx_strand_id
1 'polypeptide(L)'
;IEGMCRSTQASAVPVIPDSEGTDSNPFSLDALAVFMFRVLQRVNHPGNLDKSSPNAGFVLLMFYHLYDGKNRTEFESELIERFGSLVKMPLLRPDRSSLPDPVRLILEEGINLYRLHTNAHGRLESTKGSYGKEWVKWEKQLREVLIGSAEHLNSIQVPFESAVKQVSEQLQNIIKGEYTPPSTEMRKLGTIIFAALVENNPKVKSFLKDKDMEHNLKKAHLTLAHKRSHGVTAVASYGHLLHQKVPVELTALLFTDEMAALEAEVGSVDGEKVIPKNEWPHVTLWTGEKIAAKEANRLPQLLLEGKAIRIEINPPIIISGELEFY
;
A
#
# COMPACT_ATOMS: atom_id res chain seq x y z
N ILE A 1 3.59 -0.33 -18.74
CA ILE A 1 4.81 -0.98 -18.21
C ILE A 1 4.69 -2.49 -18.35
N GLU A 2 3.70 -3.14 -17.72
CA GLU A 2 3.49 -4.60 -17.84
C GLU A 2 3.38 -5.10 -19.29
N GLY A 3 2.61 -4.43 -20.16
CA GLY A 3 2.55 -4.78 -21.58
C GLY A 3 3.89 -4.65 -22.31
N MET A 4 4.70 -3.65 -21.94
CA MET A 4 6.05 -3.45 -22.49
C MET A 4 6.96 -4.60 -22.05
N CYS A 5 7.02 -4.90 -20.74
CA CYS A 5 7.76 -6.02 -20.17
C CYS A 5 7.40 -7.36 -20.83
N ARG A 6 6.10 -7.62 -21.05
CA ARG A 6 5.64 -8.82 -21.76
C ARG A 6 6.14 -8.88 -23.21
N SER A 7 6.12 -7.75 -23.92
CA SER A 7 6.54 -7.69 -25.33
C SER A 7 8.06 -7.74 -25.54
N THR A 8 8.85 -7.26 -24.57
CA THR A 8 10.31 -7.15 -24.68
C THR A 8 11.07 -8.17 -23.85
N GLN A 9 10.36 -9.02 -23.09
CA GLN A 9 10.93 -9.91 -22.06
C GLN A 9 11.78 -9.18 -21.00
N ALA A 10 11.60 -7.87 -20.85
CA ALA A 10 12.31 -7.07 -19.87
C ALA A 10 11.61 -7.12 -18.50
N SER A 11 12.38 -7.24 -17.42
CA SER A 11 11.88 -7.08 -16.06
C SER A 11 11.86 -5.62 -15.65
N ALA A 12 10.71 -5.11 -15.22
CA ALA A 12 10.62 -3.79 -14.60
C ALA A 12 11.04 -3.89 -13.13
N VAL A 13 12.07 -3.13 -12.74
CA VAL A 13 12.55 -3.08 -11.36
C VAL A 13 12.36 -1.66 -10.84
N PRO A 14 11.49 -1.44 -9.84
CA PRO A 14 11.34 -0.14 -9.21
C PRO A 14 12.60 0.20 -8.42
N VAL A 15 13.10 1.43 -8.61
CA VAL A 15 14.20 2.01 -7.83
C VAL A 15 13.61 3.16 -7.03
N ILE A 16 13.62 3.04 -5.71
CA ILE A 16 13.10 4.06 -4.80
C ILE A 16 14.22 4.59 -3.90
N PRO A 17 14.19 5.86 -3.50
CA PRO A 17 15.15 6.35 -2.50
C PRO A 17 14.90 5.67 -1.16
N ASP A 18 15.98 5.31 -0.48
CA ASP A 18 15.92 4.82 0.88
C ASP A 18 15.64 5.99 1.83
N SER A 19 14.43 5.99 2.37
CA SER A 19 13.88 7.06 3.18
C SER A 19 12.92 6.37 4.11
N GLU A 20 13.28 6.32 5.40
CA GLU A 20 12.52 5.66 6.48
C GLU A 20 11.02 5.92 6.39
N GLY A 21 10.63 7.11 5.91
CA GLY A 21 9.24 7.51 5.74
C GLY A 21 8.67 8.13 7.01
N THR A 22 7.36 8.17 7.07
CA THR A 22 6.54 8.54 8.23
C THR A 22 5.34 7.60 8.30
N ASP A 23 4.51 7.73 9.32
CA ASP A 23 3.29 6.94 9.47
C ASP A 23 2.27 7.17 8.34
N SER A 24 2.38 8.29 7.60
CA SER A 24 1.42 8.67 6.56
C SER A 24 2.06 9.01 5.21
N ASN A 25 3.37 8.84 5.05
CA ASN A 25 4.07 9.09 3.80
C ASN A 25 5.30 8.19 3.65
N PRO A 26 5.60 7.62 2.47
CA PRO A 26 6.77 6.76 2.29
C PRO A 26 8.09 7.53 2.22
N PHE A 27 8.06 8.87 2.30
CA PHE A 27 9.24 9.72 2.34
C PHE A 27 9.28 10.56 3.63
N SER A 28 10.44 10.56 4.27
CA SER A 28 10.73 11.40 5.43
C SER A 28 10.93 12.86 5.03
N LEU A 29 10.85 13.78 6.00
CA LEU A 29 11.14 15.19 5.77
C LEU A 29 12.60 15.41 5.34
N ASP A 30 13.54 14.60 5.84
CA ASP A 30 14.94 14.62 5.42
C ASP A 30 15.08 14.37 3.91
N ALA A 31 14.35 13.37 3.39
CA ALA A 31 14.37 13.06 1.96
C ALA A 31 13.74 14.21 1.15
N LEU A 32 12.62 14.77 1.61
CA LEU A 32 12.00 15.93 0.99
C LEU A 32 12.95 17.13 0.93
N ALA A 33 13.64 17.43 2.03
CA ALA A 33 14.65 18.49 2.12
C ALA A 33 15.76 18.29 1.10
N VAL A 34 16.32 17.08 1.02
CA VAL A 34 17.39 16.72 0.08
C VAL A 34 16.90 16.82 -1.37
N PHE A 35 15.69 16.39 -1.69
CA PHE A 35 15.16 16.50 -3.06
C PHE A 35 14.97 17.95 -3.48
N MET A 36 14.36 18.77 -2.64
CA MET A 36 14.20 20.20 -2.90
C MET A 36 15.57 20.87 -3.07
N PHE A 37 16.50 20.60 -2.16
CA PHE A 37 17.86 21.15 -2.23
C PHE A 37 18.59 20.75 -3.52
N ARG A 38 18.56 19.47 -3.90
CA ARG A 38 19.15 18.99 -5.16
C ARG A 38 18.53 19.66 -6.38
N VAL A 39 17.21 19.89 -6.40
CA VAL A 39 16.53 20.58 -7.50
C VAL A 39 17.00 22.04 -7.59
N LEU A 40 17.13 22.73 -6.46
CA LEU A 40 17.63 24.10 -6.40
C LEU A 40 19.11 24.25 -6.76
N GLN A 41 19.86 23.16 -6.89
CA GLN A 41 21.24 23.15 -7.39
C GLN A 41 21.34 22.89 -8.90
N ARG A 42 20.29 22.36 -9.53
CA ARG A 42 20.30 22.04 -10.96
C ARG A 42 20.29 23.31 -11.82
N VAL A 43 20.76 23.17 -13.05
CA VAL A 43 20.74 24.20 -14.08
C VAL A 43 20.37 23.53 -15.41
N ASN A 44 19.46 24.14 -16.17
CA ASN A 44 19.04 23.67 -17.50
C ASN A 44 18.45 22.25 -17.48
N HIS A 45 17.64 21.93 -16.45
CA HIS A 45 17.01 20.61 -16.36
C HIS A 45 15.87 20.49 -17.39
N PRO A 46 15.77 19.38 -18.15
CA PRO A 46 14.63 19.14 -19.03
C PRO A 46 13.30 19.26 -18.28
N GLY A 47 12.37 20.10 -18.77
CA GLY A 47 11.12 20.39 -18.07
C GLY A 47 11.20 21.52 -17.03
N ASN A 48 12.32 22.27 -16.96
CA ASN A 48 12.50 23.50 -16.19
C ASN A 48 12.28 23.37 -14.67
N LEU A 49 12.38 22.16 -14.12
CA LEU A 49 12.39 21.93 -12.66
C LEU A 49 13.84 22.00 -12.15
N ASP A 50 14.33 23.23 -12.02
CA ASP A 50 15.67 23.55 -11.55
C ASP A 50 15.70 24.85 -10.73
N LYS A 51 16.88 25.38 -10.44
CA LYS A 51 17.05 26.60 -9.63
C LYS A 51 16.32 27.82 -10.19
N SER A 52 16.09 27.88 -11.51
CA SER A 52 15.41 28.99 -12.17
C SER A 52 13.88 28.87 -12.14
N SER A 53 13.36 27.69 -11.78
CA SER A 53 11.92 27.47 -11.61
C SER A 53 11.38 28.41 -10.53
N PRO A 54 10.29 29.14 -10.77
CA PRO A 54 9.71 30.05 -9.77
C PRO A 54 8.90 29.32 -8.69
N ASN A 55 8.62 28.02 -8.85
CA ASN A 55 7.72 27.24 -7.99
C ASN A 55 8.23 25.81 -7.74
N ALA A 56 9.54 25.62 -7.69
CA ALA A 56 10.15 24.31 -7.48
C ALA A 56 9.65 23.66 -6.18
N GLY A 57 9.59 24.42 -5.08
CA GLY A 57 9.10 23.92 -3.79
C GLY A 57 7.68 23.39 -3.90
N PHE A 58 6.77 24.12 -4.53
CA PHE A 58 5.38 23.67 -4.73
C PHE A 58 5.30 22.37 -5.54
N VAL A 59 6.05 22.27 -6.64
CA VAL A 59 6.07 21.05 -7.47
C VAL A 59 6.59 19.85 -6.68
N LEU A 60 7.60 20.04 -5.83
CA LEU A 60 8.11 18.96 -4.98
C LEU A 60 7.09 18.55 -3.91
N LEU A 61 6.33 19.50 -3.35
CA LEU A 61 5.22 19.19 -2.46
C LEU A 61 4.09 18.45 -3.17
N MET A 62 3.81 18.72 -4.45
CA MET A 62 2.85 17.92 -5.23
C MET A 62 3.28 16.45 -5.30
N PHE A 63 4.56 16.18 -5.60
CA PHE A 63 5.08 14.82 -5.63
C PHE A 63 5.06 14.15 -4.25
N TYR A 64 5.38 14.90 -3.19
CA TYR A 64 5.30 14.41 -1.82
C TYR A 64 3.87 13.98 -1.44
N HIS A 65 2.88 14.80 -1.78
CA HIS A 65 1.47 14.53 -1.48
C HIS A 65 0.83 13.49 -2.40
N LEU A 66 1.46 13.11 -3.52
CA LEU A 66 0.99 11.99 -4.35
C LEU A 66 0.90 10.67 -3.55
N TYR A 67 1.71 10.56 -2.49
CA TYR A 67 1.81 9.38 -1.65
C TYR A 67 1.27 9.61 -0.23
N ASP A 68 0.51 10.69 -0.01
CA ASP A 68 -0.10 10.97 1.29
C ASP A 68 -1.10 9.86 1.68
N GLY A 69 -1.12 9.50 2.96
CA GLY A 69 -1.94 8.41 3.50
C GLY A 69 -1.36 7.01 3.29
N LYS A 70 -0.08 6.88 2.92
CA LYS A 70 0.61 5.59 2.77
C LYS A 70 1.93 5.59 3.50
N ASN A 71 2.15 4.65 4.42
CA ASN A 71 3.43 4.54 5.10
C ASN A 71 4.49 3.83 4.22
N ARG A 72 5.73 3.84 4.68
CA ARG A 72 6.86 3.24 3.96
C ARG A 72 6.67 1.74 3.67
N THR A 73 6.26 0.98 4.68
CA THR A 73 6.09 -0.47 4.56
C THR A 73 5.04 -0.84 3.53
N GLU A 74 3.90 -0.14 3.52
CA GLU A 74 2.82 -0.33 2.56
C GLU A 74 3.27 0.01 1.14
N PHE A 75 4.00 1.12 0.97
CA PHE A 75 4.54 1.52 -0.31
C PHE A 75 5.54 0.51 -0.89
N GLU A 76 6.49 0.04 -0.07
CA GLU A 76 7.46 -0.97 -0.50
C GLU A 76 6.79 -2.30 -0.83
N SER A 77 5.84 -2.73 0.00
CA SER A 77 5.11 -3.99 -0.20
C SER A 77 4.33 -3.99 -1.50
N GLU A 78 3.64 -2.90 -1.85
CA GLU A 78 2.93 -2.75 -3.12
C GLU A 78 3.86 -2.85 -4.34
N LEU A 79 5.06 -2.28 -4.24
CA LEU A 79 6.03 -2.33 -5.33
C LEU A 79 6.60 -3.74 -5.48
N ILE A 80 6.96 -4.39 -4.37
CA ILE A 80 7.46 -5.76 -4.38
C ILE A 80 6.39 -6.71 -4.92
N GLU A 81 5.14 -6.57 -4.48
CA GLU A 81 4.00 -7.38 -4.96
C GLU A 81 3.81 -7.24 -6.47
N ARG A 82 3.94 -6.02 -7.01
CA ARG A 82 3.71 -5.76 -8.43
C ARG A 82 4.88 -6.15 -9.33
N PHE A 83 6.11 -5.95 -8.85
CA PHE A 83 7.32 -6.05 -9.68
C PHE A 83 8.22 -7.22 -9.29
N GLY A 84 7.88 -7.97 -8.24
CA GLY A 84 8.64 -9.10 -7.70
C GLY A 84 9.96 -8.72 -7.02
N SER A 85 10.43 -7.49 -7.23
CA SER A 85 11.68 -6.96 -6.69
C SER A 85 11.60 -5.46 -6.46
N LEU A 86 12.47 -4.96 -5.61
CA LEU A 86 12.59 -3.55 -5.27
C LEU A 86 14.04 -3.22 -4.98
N VAL A 87 14.53 -2.14 -5.59
CA VAL A 87 15.86 -1.59 -5.32
C VAL A 87 15.71 -0.33 -4.47
N LYS A 88 16.46 -0.28 -3.36
CA LYS A 88 16.55 0.89 -2.50
C LYS A 88 17.82 1.64 -2.83
N MET A 89 17.68 2.83 -3.40
CA MET A 89 18.79 3.74 -3.67
C MET A 89 19.17 4.47 -2.37
N PRO A 90 20.38 4.28 -1.84
CA PRO A 90 20.83 5.01 -0.65
C PRO A 90 20.75 6.51 -0.89
N LEU A 91 20.01 7.21 -0.02
CA LEU A 91 19.84 8.66 -0.09
C LEU A 91 20.46 9.34 1.12
N LEU A 92 20.09 8.87 2.31
CA LEU A 92 20.43 9.45 3.60
C LEU A 92 21.42 8.55 4.33
N ARG A 93 22.37 9.15 5.05
CA ARG A 93 23.27 8.40 5.93
C ARG A 93 22.50 7.87 7.15
N PRO A 94 22.79 6.64 7.61
CA PRO A 94 22.11 6.05 8.77
C PRO A 94 22.48 6.75 10.08
N ASP A 95 23.69 7.34 10.16
CA ASP A 95 24.23 8.05 11.32
C ASP A 95 24.05 9.57 11.26
N ARG A 96 23.16 10.06 10.38
CA ARG A 96 22.92 11.49 10.20
C ARG A 96 22.32 12.13 11.46
N SER A 97 22.63 13.41 11.65
CA SER A 97 21.93 14.23 12.64
C SER A 97 20.52 14.61 12.15
N SER A 98 19.64 14.96 13.09
CA SER A 98 18.29 15.42 12.77
C SER A 98 18.32 16.73 11.97
N LEU A 99 17.26 16.96 11.19
CA LEU A 99 17.09 18.21 10.45
C LEU A 99 17.18 19.43 11.38
N PRO A 100 17.91 20.49 10.98
CA PRO A 100 17.89 21.76 11.67
C PRO A 100 16.47 22.31 11.73
N ASP A 101 16.10 22.92 12.86
CA ASP A 101 14.77 23.48 13.06
C ASP A 101 14.33 24.43 11.94
N PRO A 102 15.18 25.34 11.41
CA PRO A 102 14.77 26.18 10.28
C PRO A 102 14.32 25.38 9.06
N VAL A 103 15.01 24.27 8.73
CA VAL A 103 14.68 23.41 7.59
C VAL A 103 13.38 22.65 7.87
N ARG A 104 13.24 22.07 9.06
CA ARG A 104 12.03 21.34 9.44
C ARG A 104 10.80 22.25 9.41
N LEU A 105 10.88 23.42 10.03
CA LEU A 105 9.77 24.37 10.12
C LEU A 105 9.33 24.90 8.75
N ILE A 106 10.26 25.20 7.84
CA ILE A 106 9.89 25.70 6.50
C ILE A 106 9.22 24.61 5.65
N LEU A 107 9.59 23.34 5.84
CA LEU A 107 8.93 22.22 5.17
C LEU A 107 7.53 21.99 5.72
N GLU A 108 7.37 22.00 7.05
CA GLU A 108 6.06 21.89 7.71
C GLU A 108 5.11 23.04 7.30
N GLU A 109 5.61 24.28 7.24
CA GLU A 109 4.86 25.43 6.73
C GLU A 109 4.38 25.19 5.29
N GLY A 110 5.26 24.68 4.42
CA GLY A 110 4.94 24.36 3.03
C GLY A 110 3.89 23.27 2.89
N ILE A 111 4.00 22.19 3.66
CA ILE A 111 3.03 21.09 3.70
C ILE A 111 1.65 21.62 4.13
N ASN A 112 1.61 22.45 5.17
CA ASN A 112 0.36 23.05 5.63
C ASN A 112 -0.25 23.99 4.58
N LEU A 113 0.57 24.83 3.94
CA LEU A 113 0.13 25.72 2.87
C LEU A 113 -0.40 24.93 1.66
N TYR A 114 0.25 23.80 1.32
CA TYR A 114 -0.21 22.88 0.28
C TYR A 114 -1.60 22.32 0.56
N ARG A 115 -1.84 21.87 1.79
CA ARG A 115 -3.14 21.35 2.22
C ARG A 115 -4.22 22.43 2.17
N LEU A 116 -3.94 23.63 2.68
CA LEU A 116 -4.86 24.77 2.62
C LEU A 116 -5.25 25.11 1.18
N HIS A 117 -4.26 25.20 0.30
CA HIS A 117 -4.47 25.49 -1.11
C HIS A 117 -5.29 24.41 -1.81
N THR A 118 -4.92 23.15 -1.64
CA THR A 118 -5.59 22.01 -2.28
C THR A 118 -7.03 21.85 -1.79
N ASN A 119 -7.29 22.08 -0.49
CA ASN A 119 -8.64 22.01 0.07
C ASN A 119 -9.55 23.13 -0.47
N ALA A 120 -9.01 24.33 -0.67
CA ALA A 120 -9.79 25.46 -1.17
C ALA A 120 -9.97 25.46 -2.70
N HIS A 121 -8.93 25.05 -3.44
CA HIS A 121 -8.84 25.28 -4.89
C HIS A 121 -8.59 24.00 -5.71
N GLY A 122 -8.49 22.84 -5.09
CA GLY A 122 -8.21 21.58 -5.76
C GLY A 122 -6.85 21.59 -6.47
N ARG A 123 -6.85 21.35 -7.78
CA ARG A 123 -5.65 21.28 -8.62
C ARG A 123 -5.24 22.62 -9.25
N LEU A 124 -5.78 23.74 -8.75
CA LEU A 124 -5.41 25.06 -9.24
C LEU A 124 -3.91 25.30 -9.02
N GLU A 125 -3.25 25.98 -9.96
CA GLU A 125 -1.83 26.37 -9.81
C GLU A 125 -1.59 27.17 -8.53
N SER A 126 -0.44 26.98 -7.89
CA SER A 126 -0.09 27.63 -6.61
C SER A 126 -0.07 29.15 -6.67
N THR A 127 0.31 29.73 -7.79
CA THR A 127 0.34 31.19 -7.98
C THR A 127 -1.04 31.80 -8.21
N LYS A 128 -2.08 30.97 -8.34
CA LYS A 128 -3.48 31.35 -8.55
C LYS A 128 -4.30 31.04 -7.28
N GLY A 129 -5.44 31.69 -7.12
CA GLY A 129 -6.30 31.50 -5.94
C GLY A 129 -5.88 32.35 -4.73
N SER A 130 -6.45 32.03 -3.57
CA SER A 130 -6.38 32.89 -2.37
C SER A 130 -5.02 32.91 -1.67
N TYR A 131 -4.12 31.95 -1.99
CA TYR A 131 -2.84 31.76 -1.30
C TYR A 131 -1.61 32.14 -2.15
N GLY A 132 -1.80 32.80 -3.29
CA GLY A 132 -0.70 33.07 -4.23
C GLY A 132 0.42 33.93 -3.65
N LYS A 133 0.12 34.86 -2.74
CA LYS A 133 1.13 35.72 -2.09
C LYS A 133 1.96 34.93 -1.07
N GLU A 134 1.29 34.06 -0.33
CA GLU A 134 1.85 33.15 0.66
C GLU A 134 2.81 32.17 -0.02
N TRP A 135 2.44 31.63 -1.18
CA TRP A 135 3.31 30.75 -1.96
C TRP A 135 4.59 31.45 -2.42
N VAL A 136 4.49 32.68 -2.96
CA VAL A 136 5.66 33.45 -3.39
C VAL A 136 6.59 33.74 -2.20
N LYS A 137 6.02 34.08 -1.04
CA LYS A 137 6.77 34.33 0.19
C LYS A 137 7.46 33.06 0.68
N TRP A 138 6.71 31.96 0.78
CA TRP A 138 7.22 30.67 1.26
C TRP A 138 8.32 30.12 0.35
N GLU A 139 8.16 30.17 -0.98
CA GLU A 139 9.17 29.69 -1.92
C GLU A 139 10.50 30.45 -1.77
N LYS A 140 10.43 31.78 -1.55
CA LYS A 140 11.62 32.58 -1.27
C LYS A 140 12.30 32.16 0.03
N GLN A 141 11.54 32.00 1.12
CA GLN A 141 12.06 31.60 2.43
C GLN A 141 12.64 30.18 2.40
N LEU A 142 11.97 29.24 1.72
CA LEU A 142 12.46 27.88 1.50
C LEU A 142 13.86 27.89 0.87
N ARG A 143 14.05 28.69 -0.19
CA ARG A 143 15.35 28.79 -0.87
C ARG A 143 16.43 29.33 0.05
N GLU A 144 16.14 30.40 0.77
CA GLU A 144 17.08 31.02 1.71
C GLU A 144 17.48 30.02 2.81
N VAL A 145 16.50 29.29 3.38
CA VAL A 145 16.73 28.30 4.43
C VAL A 145 17.53 27.09 3.93
N LEU A 146 17.18 26.53 2.78
CA LEU A 146 17.88 25.36 2.22
C LEU A 146 19.30 25.72 1.79
N ILE A 147 19.51 26.89 1.19
CA ILE A 147 20.85 27.38 0.84
C ILE A 147 21.68 27.65 2.10
N GLY A 148 21.08 28.30 3.12
CA GLY A 148 21.74 28.55 4.40
C GLY A 148 22.09 27.28 5.18
N SER A 149 21.39 26.17 4.90
CA SER A 149 21.61 24.87 5.54
C SER A 149 22.40 23.89 4.65
N ALA A 150 23.06 24.39 3.60
CA ALA A 150 23.73 23.56 2.60
C ALA A 150 24.80 22.62 3.20
N GLU A 151 25.56 23.07 4.20
CA GLU A 151 26.58 22.22 4.85
C GLU A 151 25.96 20.98 5.50
N HIS A 152 24.89 21.17 6.28
CA HIS A 152 24.14 20.07 6.87
C HIS A 152 23.49 19.18 5.80
N LEU A 153 22.79 19.77 4.83
CA LEU A 153 22.10 18.99 3.80
C LEU A 153 23.09 18.16 2.96
N ASN A 154 24.30 18.66 2.71
CA ASN A 154 25.35 17.88 2.05
C ASN A 154 25.91 16.76 2.95
N SER A 155 26.04 16.99 4.26
CA SER A 155 26.65 16.02 5.18
C SER A 155 25.77 14.80 5.42
N ILE A 156 24.44 14.94 5.39
CA ILE A 156 23.50 13.85 5.62
C ILE A 156 23.29 12.94 4.40
N GLN A 157 23.78 13.33 3.22
CA GLN A 157 23.56 12.58 1.99
C GLN A 157 24.60 11.47 1.79
N VAL A 158 24.15 10.37 1.19
CA VAL A 158 25.06 9.36 0.64
C VAL A 158 25.68 9.89 -0.67
N PRO A 159 27.02 9.78 -0.86
CA PRO A 159 27.67 10.20 -2.09
C PRO A 159 27.11 9.48 -3.34
N PHE A 160 26.99 10.22 -4.45
CA PHE A 160 26.39 9.70 -5.69
C PHE A 160 27.05 8.42 -6.21
N GLU A 161 28.39 8.39 -6.28
CA GLU A 161 29.17 7.22 -6.69
C GLU A 161 28.85 5.98 -5.83
N SER A 162 28.70 6.16 -4.52
CA SER A 162 28.34 5.07 -3.61
C SER A 162 26.92 4.58 -3.85
N ALA A 163 25.97 5.50 -4.04
CA ALA A 163 24.58 5.15 -4.35
C ALA A 163 24.47 4.39 -5.68
N VAL A 164 25.18 4.82 -6.73
CA VAL A 164 25.21 4.15 -8.05
C VAL A 164 25.80 2.75 -7.92
N LYS A 165 26.90 2.59 -7.19
CA LYS A 165 27.51 1.28 -6.95
C LYS A 165 26.54 0.33 -6.25
N GLN A 166 25.91 0.77 -5.17
CA GLN A 166 24.97 -0.05 -4.40
C GLN A 166 23.70 -0.41 -5.19
N VAL A 167 23.16 0.52 -5.97
CA VAL A 167 22.03 0.26 -6.88
C VAL A 167 22.42 -0.77 -7.94
N SER A 168 23.61 -0.66 -8.51
CA SER A 168 24.11 -1.59 -9.53
C SER A 168 24.30 -3.00 -8.95
N GLU A 169 24.84 -3.12 -7.74
CA GLU A 169 24.98 -4.39 -7.02
C GLU A 169 23.61 -5.04 -6.75
N GLN A 170 22.64 -4.27 -6.27
CA GLN A 170 21.26 -4.76 -6.05
C GLN A 170 20.61 -5.25 -7.35
N LEU A 171 20.76 -4.51 -8.46
CA LEU A 171 20.26 -4.92 -9.77
C LEU A 171 20.94 -6.20 -10.27
N GLN A 172 22.25 -6.34 -10.07
CA GLN A 172 22.97 -7.57 -10.42
C GLN A 172 22.47 -8.77 -9.63
N ASN A 173 22.19 -8.61 -8.33
CA ASN A 173 21.64 -9.69 -7.50
C ASN A 173 20.24 -10.10 -7.99
N ILE A 174 19.41 -9.15 -8.40
CA ILE A 174 18.10 -9.44 -9.01
C ILE A 174 18.27 -10.24 -10.31
N ILE A 175 19.20 -9.83 -11.19
CA ILE A 175 19.46 -10.52 -12.47
C ILE A 175 19.94 -11.96 -12.24
N LYS A 176 20.73 -12.20 -11.18
CA LYS A 176 21.20 -13.54 -10.81
C LYS A 176 20.14 -14.40 -10.10
N GLY A 177 18.98 -13.83 -9.76
CA GLY A 177 17.95 -14.52 -8.97
C GLY A 177 18.29 -14.66 -7.48
N GLU A 178 19.26 -13.86 -6.99
CA GLU A 178 19.71 -13.84 -5.59
C GLU A 178 18.90 -12.87 -4.72
N TYR A 179 17.88 -12.22 -5.29
CA TYR A 179 17.00 -11.32 -4.57
C TYR A 179 15.93 -12.10 -3.81
N THR A 180 15.93 -11.94 -2.49
CA THR A 180 14.86 -12.42 -1.62
C THR A 180 14.05 -11.22 -1.16
N PRO A 181 12.77 -11.08 -1.56
CA PRO A 181 11.93 -10.02 -1.03
C PRO A 181 11.82 -10.17 0.50
N PRO A 182 11.89 -9.08 1.29
CA PRO A 182 11.51 -9.14 2.68
C PRO A 182 10.10 -9.73 2.77
N SER A 183 9.80 -10.54 3.79
CA SER A 183 8.48 -11.12 3.98
C SER A 183 7.44 -10.01 4.14
N THR A 184 6.87 -9.57 3.01
CA THR A 184 5.87 -8.51 2.98
C THR A 184 4.62 -9.09 3.63
N GLU A 185 4.28 -8.58 4.82
CA GLU A 185 2.98 -8.86 5.42
C GLU A 185 1.88 -8.52 4.41
N MET A 186 1.08 -9.54 4.11
CA MET A 186 0.28 -9.74 2.92
C MET A 186 -1.00 -8.88 2.88
N ARG A 187 -0.88 -7.55 2.97
CA ARG A 187 -2.05 -6.65 3.03
C ARG A 187 -2.82 -6.46 1.71
N LYS A 188 -2.34 -6.96 0.56
CA LYS A 188 -2.99 -6.74 -0.76
C LYS A 188 -3.18 -7.95 -1.66
N LEU A 189 -2.83 -9.14 -1.16
CA LEU A 189 -3.02 -10.40 -1.88
C LEU A 189 -4.50 -10.71 -2.21
N GLY A 190 -5.46 -10.10 -1.50
CA GLY A 190 -6.90 -10.30 -1.72
C GLY A 190 -7.41 -9.85 -3.10
N THR A 191 -6.90 -8.75 -3.68
CA THR A 191 -7.42 -8.25 -4.98
C THR A 191 -6.66 -8.83 -6.17
N ILE A 192 -5.33 -8.94 -6.05
CA ILE A 192 -4.45 -9.44 -7.13
C ILE A 192 -4.60 -10.95 -7.32
N ILE A 193 -4.81 -11.73 -6.26
CA ILE A 193 -5.02 -13.17 -6.41
C ILE A 193 -6.47 -13.51 -6.74
N PHE A 194 -7.45 -12.73 -6.29
CA PHE A 194 -8.81 -12.92 -6.80
C PHE A 194 -8.84 -12.76 -8.32
N ALA A 195 -8.11 -11.79 -8.86
CA ALA A 195 -7.89 -11.67 -10.31
C ALA A 195 -7.14 -12.87 -10.90
N ALA A 196 -6.11 -13.41 -10.24
CA ALA A 196 -5.38 -14.60 -10.72
C ALA A 196 -6.22 -15.89 -10.67
N LEU A 197 -7.04 -16.11 -9.65
CA LEU A 197 -8.02 -17.21 -9.55
C LEU A 197 -9.07 -17.12 -10.66
N VAL A 198 -9.53 -15.90 -10.96
CA VAL A 198 -10.44 -15.60 -12.07
C VAL A 198 -9.78 -15.85 -13.42
N GLU A 199 -8.53 -15.42 -13.63
CA GLU A 199 -7.84 -15.60 -14.91
C GLU A 199 -7.49 -17.06 -15.21
N ASN A 200 -7.09 -17.82 -14.18
CA ASN A 200 -6.61 -19.20 -14.35
C ASN A 200 -7.74 -20.25 -14.40
N ASN A 201 -8.99 -19.89 -14.06
CA ASN A 201 -10.10 -20.83 -14.07
C ASN A 201 -11.30 -20.31 -14.88
N PRO A 202 -11.53 -20.84 -16.10
CA PRO A 202 -12.63 -20.39 -16.97
C PRO A 202 -14.03 -20.48 -16.33
N LYS A 203 -14.25 -21.45 -15.42
CA LYS A 203 -15.53 -21.60 -14.73
C LYS A 203 -15.75 -20.49 -13.70
N VAL A 204 -14.70 -20.14 -12.95
CA VAL A 204 -14.72 -19.03 -11.98
C VAL A 204 -14.90 -17.71 -12.72
N LYS A 205 -14.18 -17.52 -13.84
CA LYS A 205 -14.35 -16.35 -14.72
C LYS A 205 -15.76 -16.19 -15.24
N SER A 206 -16.35 -17.28 -15.74
CA SER A 206 -17.73 -17.27 -16.23
C SER A 206 -18.72 -16.98 -15.12
N PHE A 207 -18.51 -17.55 -13.93
CA PHE A 207 -19.40 -17.35 -12.80
C PHE A 207 -19.39 -15.91 -12.30
N LEU A 208 -18.23 -15.26 -12.23
CA LEU A 208 -18.08 -13.93 -11.62
C LEU A 208 -18.32 -12.76 -12.59
N LYS A 209 -18.38 -13.01 -13.90
CA LYS A 209 -18.42 -11.98 -14.95
C LYS A 209 -19.53 -10.94 -14.77
N ASP A 210 -20.70 -11.38 -14.31
CA ASP A 210 -21.90 -10.54 -14.23
C ASP A 210 -22.26 -10.15 -12.79
N LYS A 211 -21.33 -10.32 -11.84
CA LYS A 211 -21.54 -10.05 -10.41
C LYS A 211 -20.79 -8.79 -10.00
N ASP A 212 -21.43 -7.93 -9.19
CA ASP A 212 -20.82 -6.71 -8.65
C ASP A 212 -19.82 -7.05 -7.53
N MET A 213 -18.63 -7.53 -7.93
CA MET A 213 -17.61 -7.95 -7.00
C MET A 213 -17.02 -6.79 -6.21
N GLU A 214 -16.96 -5.59 -6.79
CA GLU A 214 -16.39 -4.42 -6.10
C GLU A 214 -17.24 -4.05 -4.88
N HIS A 215 -18.55 -4.02 -5.03
CA HIS A 215 -19.45 -3.74 -3.91
C HIS A 215 -19.43 -4.86 -2.85
N ASN A 216 -19.43 -6.12 -3.29
CA ASN A 216 -19.50 -7.25 -2.37
C ASN A 216 -18.22 -7.46 -1.57
N LEU A 217 -17.05 -7.25 -2.19
CA LEU A 217 -15.76 -7.35 -1.50
C LEU A 217 -15.59 -6.28 -0.41
N LYS A 218 -16.18 -5.08 -0.57
CA LYS A 218 -16.17 -4.03 0.47
C LYS A 218 -16.96 -4.42 1.73
N LYS A 219 -17.85 -5.41 1.64
CA LYS A 219 -18.68 -5.91 2.75
C LYS A 219 -18.24 -7.30 3.25
N ALA A 220 -17.25 -7.89 2.59
CA ALA A 220 -16.80 -9.23 2.88
C ALA A 220 -16.17 -9.28 4.28
N HIS A 221 -16.60 -10.24 5.08
CA HIS A 221 -16.12 -10.46 6.43
C HIS A 221 -16.14 -11.95 6.76
N LEU A 222 -15.26 -12.35 7.68
CA LEU A 222 -15.27 -13.67 8.29
C LEU A 222 -15.99 -13.57 9.63
N THR A 223 -17.10 -14.30 9.78
CA THR A 223 -17.81 -14.32 11.06
C THR A 223 -17.10 -15.28 12.02
N LEU A 224 -16.57 -14.77 13.14
CA LEU A 224 -15.99 -15.61 14.20
C LEU A 224 -17.05 -16.22 15.11
N ALA A 225 -18.05 -15.43 15.50
CA ALA A 225 -19.20 -15.88 16.26
C ALA A 225 -20.43 -15.01 15.98
N HIS A 226 -21.61 -15.63 16.00
CA HIS A 226 -22.88 -14.93 15.86
C HIS A 226 -23.71 -15.03 17.14
N LYS A 227 -24.21 -13.90 17.64
CA LYS A 227 -24.95 -13.81 18.92
C LYS A 227 -26.12 -14.79 19.02
N ARG A 228 -26.87 -15.00 17.93
CA ARG A 228 -28.03 -15.93 17.95
C ARG A 228 -27.62 -17.40 18.01
N SER A 229 -26.45 -17.74 17.47
CA SER A 229 -25.99 -19.12 17.35
C SER A 229 -25.12 -19.54 18.53
N HIS A 230 -24.31 -18.62 19.07
CA HIS A 230 -23.30 -18.93 20.09
C HIS A 230 -23.53 -18.19 21.42
N GLY A 231 -24.49 -17.26 21.47
CA GLY A 231 -24.77 -16.46 22.66
C GLY A 231 -23.84 -15.26 22.84
N VAL A 232 -24.24 -14.34 23.74
CA VAL A 232 -23.51 -13.09 24.00
C VAL A 232 -22.13 -13.35 24.59
N THR A 233 -22.02 -14.31 25.51
CA THR A 233 -20.74 -14.67 26.16
C THR A 233 -19.69 -15.13 25.14
N ALA A 234 -20.09 -15.89 24.13
CA ALA A 234 -19.18 -16.35 23.08
C ALA A 234 -18.74 -15.23 22.12
N VAL A 235 -19.56 -14.20 21.92
CA VAL A 235 -19.15 -13.01 21.16
C VAL A 235 -18.19 -12.16 22.01
N ALA A 236 -18.54 -11.95 23.29
CA ALA A 236 -17.75 -11.14 24.21
C ALA A 236 -16.35 -11.73 24.50
N SER A 237 -16.17 -13.05 24.38
CA SER A 237 -14.85 -13.66 24.57
C SER A 237 -13.79 -13.16 23.59
N TYR A 238 -14.18 -12.63 22.42
CA TYR A 238 -13.25 -12.02 21.46
C TYR A 238 -12.93 -10.55 21.76
N GLY A 239 -13.49 -9.98 22.83
CA GLY A 239 -13.29 -8.56 23.16
C GLY A 239 -11.84 -8.15 23.39
N HIS A 240 -10.99 -9.07 23.85
CA HIS A 240 -9.56 -8.84 24.01
C HIS A 240 -8.81 -8.67 22.67
N LEU A 241 -9.40 -9.13 21.56
CA LEU A 241 -8.87 -9.02 20.20
C LEU A 241 -9.49 -7.87 19.40
N LEU A 242 -10.38 -7.08 20.01
CA LEU A 242 -11.04 -5.96 19.33
C LEU A 242 -9.99 -4.95 18.80
N HIS A 243 -10.15 -4.51 17.56
CA HIS A 243 -9.20 -3.64 16.83
C HIS A 243 -7.82 -4.25 16.55
N GLN A 244 -7.63 -5.52 16.87
CA GLN A 244 -6.42 -6.25 16.49
C GLN A 244 -6.57 -6.84 15.09
N LYS A 245 -5.45 -6.94 14.38
CA LYS A 245 -5.39 -7.59 13.07
C LYS A 245 -5.23 -9.09 13.25
N VAL A 246 -6.20 -9.84 12.75
CA VAL A 246 -6.21 -11.31 12.78
C VAL A 246 -5.84 -11.82 11.38
N PRO A 247 -4.79 -12.66 11.26
CA PRO A 247 -4.48 -13.32 9.99
C PRO A 247 -5.54 -14.37 9.66
N VAL A 248 -5.88 -14.49 8.38
CA VAL A 248 -6.86 -15.44 7.84
C VAL A 248 -6.29 -16.04 6.56
N GLU A 249 -6.18 -17.37 6.51
CA GLU A 249 -5.72 -18.12 5.35
C GLU A 249 -6.92 -18.59 4.53
N LEU A 250 -6.96 -18.24 3.24
CA LEU A 250 -8.01 -18.66 2.32
C LEU A 250 -7.51 -19.86 1.53
N THR A 251 -8.19 -20.99 1.66
CA THR A 251 -7.70 -22.30 1.21
C THR A 251 -8.48 -22.85 0.01
N ALA A 252 -9.72 -22.40 -0.19
CA ALA A 252 -10.53 -22.80 -1.34
C ALA A 252 -11.62 -21.79 -1.67
N LEU A 253 -12.06 -21.76 -2.92
CA LEU A 253 -13.29 -21.11 -3.35
C LEU A 253 -14.37 -22.19 -3.56
N LEU A 254 -15.50 -22.06 -2.85
CA LEU A 254 -16.69 -22.88 -3.07
C LEU A 254 -17.79 -22.02 -3.69
N PHE A 255 -18.44 -22.54 -4.73
CA PHE A 255 -19.54 -21.83 -5.35
C PHE A 255 -20.58 -22.77 -5.98
N THR A 256 -21.78 -22.24 -6.10
CA THR A 256 -22.92 -22.75 -6.89
C THR A 256 -23.38 -21.61 -7.80
N ASP A 257 -24.41 -21.82 -8.61
CA ASP A 257 -25.02 -20.73 -9.39
C ASP A 257 -25.65 -19.63 -8.50
N GLU A 258 -25.89 -19.95 -7.23
CA GLU A 258 -26.68 -19.15 -6.29
C GLU A 258 -25.86 -18.44 -5.20
N MET A 259 -24.65 -18.92 -4.91
CA MET A 259 -23.81 -18.36 -3.86
C MET A 259 -22.34 -18.74 -4.04
N ALA A 260 -21.44 -17.92 -3.49
CA ALA A 260 -20.01 -18.18 -3.46
C ALA A 260 -19.36 -17.70 -2.16
N ALA A 261 -18.42 -18.49 -1.63
CA ALA A 261 -17.64 -18.17 -0.46
C ALA A 261 -16.23 -18.74 -0.53
N LEU A 262 -15.30 -18.06 0.14
CA LEU A 262 -13.94 -18.56 0.35
C LEU A 262 -13.89 -19.32 1.67
N GLU A 263 -13.46 -20.56 1.60
CA GLU A 263 -13.06 -21.37 2.76
C GLU A 263 -11.85 -20.70 3.42
N ALA A 264 -11.88 -20.59 4.75
CA ALA A 264 -10.90 -19.83 5.49
C ALA A 264 -10.47 -20.53 6.79
N GLU A 265 -9.20 -20.38 7.14
CA GLU A 265 -8.64 -20.73 8.43
C GLU A 265 -8.18 -19.47 9.15
N VAL A 266 -8.50 -19.35 10.44
CA VAL A 266 -8.10 -18.20 11.24
C VAL A 266 -6.78 -18.51 11.93
N GLY A 267 -5.82 -17.60 11.81
CA GLY A 267 -4.48 -17.74 12.39
C GLY A 267 -4.40 -17.30 13.86
N SER A 268 -3.21 -16.91 14.28
CA SER A 268 -2.90 -16.57 15.66
C SER A 268 -2.61 -15.08 15.87
N VAL A 269 -2.91 -14.58 17.05
CA VAL A 269 -2.53 -13.24 17.53
C VAL A 269 -1.74 -13.42 18.83
N ASP A 270 -0.58 -12.77 18.94
CA ASP A 270 0.34 -12.91 20.09
C ASP A 270 0.71 -14.37 20.45
N GLY A 271 0.72 -15.26 19.45
CA GLY A 271 0.99 -16.69 19.62
C GLY A 271 -0.22 -17.53 20.01
N GLU A 272 -1.38 -16.92 20.29
CA GLU A 272 -2.63 -17.62 20.59
C GLU A 272 -3.49 -17.81 19.34
N LYS A 273 -3.88 -19.05 19.05
CA LYS A 273 -4.75 -19.35 17.89
C LYS A 273 -6.15 -18.81 18.12
N VAL A 274 -6.65 -18.00 17.20
CA VAL A 274 -8.02 -17.51 17.25
C VAL A 274 -8.94 -18.61 16.70
N ILE A 275 -9.77 -19.17 17.57
CA ILE A 275 -10.67 -20.28 17.20
C ILE A 275 -12.05 -19.73 16.86
N PRO A 276 -12.50 -19.78 15.59
CA PRO A 276 -13.88 -19.43 15.23
C PRO A 276 -14.87 -20.44 15.82
N LYS A 277 -16.09 -19.99 16.13
CA LYS A 277 -17.19 -20.86 16.60
C LYS A 277 -17.97 -21.52 15.47
N ASN A 278 -17.85 -21.00 14.25
CA ASN A 278 -18.45 -21.63 13.08
C ASN A 278 -17.67 -22.90 12.69
N GLU A 279 -18.38 -23.98 12.38
CA GLU A 279 -17.77 -25.26 11.95
C GLU A 279 -17.01 -25.14 10.64
N TRP A 280 -17.50 -24.28 9.75
CA TRP A 280 -16.87 -23.95 8.47
C TRP A 280 -16.65 -22.44 8.37
N PRO A 281 -15.50 -21.94 8.83
CA PRO A 281 -15.17 -20.53 8.72
C PRO A 281 -14.99 -20.15 7.25
N HIS A 282 -15.66 -19.09 6.83
CA HIS A 282 -15.67 -18.68 5.44
C HIS A 282 -15.93 -17.18 5.32
N VAL A 283 -15.57 -16.64 4.15
CA VAL A 283 -15.88 -15.29 3.72
C VAL A 283 -16.89 -15.37 2.58
N THR A 284 -18.11 -14.87 2.81
CA THR A 284 -19.13 -14.84 1.75
C THR A 284 -18.76 -13.78 0.72
N LEU A 285 -18.62 -14.19 -0.54
CA LEU A 285 -18.29 -13.30 -1.64
C LEU A 285 -19.51 -12.78 -2.38
N TRP A 286 -20.52 -13.62 -2.54
CA TRP A 286 -21.72 -13.27 -3.28
C TRP A 286 -22.87 -14.23 -2.95
N THR A 287 -24.09 -13.70 -2.97
CA THR A 287 -25.34 -14.45 -2.94
C THR A 287 -26.32 -13.88 -3.96
N GLY A 288 -27.17 -14.73 -4.54
CA GLY A 288 -28.29 -14.27 -5.36
C GLY A 288 -29.26 -13.38 -4.58
N GLU A 289 -30.05 -12.56 -5.28
CA GLU A 289 -30.91 -11.51 -4.70
C GLU A 289 -31.88 -12.00 -3.60
N LYS A 290 -32.20 -13.30 -3.56
CA LYS A 290 -33.16 -13.90 -2.61
C LYS A 290 -32.49 -14.82 -1.58
N ILE A 291 -31.16 -14.84 -1.54
CA ILE A 291 -30.40 -15.78 -0.72
C ILE A 291 -29.67 -14.99 0.37
N ALA A 292 -29.94 -15.36 1.62
CA ALA A 292 -29.27 -14.75 2.75
C ALA A 292 -27.82 -15.29 2.85
N ALA A 293 -26.87 -14.42 3.23
CA ALA A 293 -25.46 -14.81 3.41
C ALA A 293 -25.26 -16.04 4.30
N LYS A 294 -26.11 -16.24 5.31
CA LYS A 294 -26.08 -17.43 6.18
C LYS A 294 -26.23 -18.76 5.43
N GLU A 295 -26.86 -18.77 4.26
CA GLU A 295 -27.04 -19.99 3.45
C GLU A 295 -25.70 -20.49 2.89
N ALA A 296 -24.68 -19.63 2.80
CA ALA A 296 -23.33 -20.02 2.38
C ALA A 296 -22.73 -21.12 3.28
N ASN A 297 -23.15 -21.22 4.56
CA ASN A 297 -22.75 -22.31 5.46
C ASN A 297 -23.08 -23.71 4.91
N ARG A 298 -23.99 -23.82 3.95
CA ARG A 298 -24.40 -25.09 3.33
C ARG A 298 -23.49 -25.52 2.17
N LEU A 299 -22.57 -24.66 1.72
CA LEU A 299 -21.67 -24.96 0.59
C LEU A 299 -20.86 -26.25 0.77
N PRO A 300 -20.32 -26.60 1.96
CA PRO A 300 -19.66 -27.89 2.16
C PRO A 300 -20.60 -29.09 1.95
N GLN A 301 -21.85 -29.00 2.44
CA GLN A 301 -22.84 -30.05 2.22
C GLN A 301 -23.23 -30.15 0.74
N LEU A 302 -23.42 -29.02 0.06
CA LEU A 302 -23.73 -28.98 -1.37
C LEU A 302 -22.58 -29.54 -2.21
N LEU A 303 -21.33 -29.38 -1.78
CA LEU A 303 -20.16 -30.01 -2.41
C LEU A 303 -20.22 -31.53 -2.30
N LEU A 304 -20.55 -32.07 -1.12
CA LEU A 304 -20.73 -33.51 -0.90
C LEU A 304 -21.89 -34.08 -1.74
N GLU A 305 -22.94 -33.30 -1.96
CA GLU A 305 -24.07 -33.64 -2.84
C GLU A 305 -23.77 -33.48 -4.34
N GLY A 306 -22.56 -33.03 -4.71
CA GLY A 306 -22.17 -32.78 -6.10
C GLY A 306 -22.82 -31.54 -6.74
N LYS A 307 -23.40 -30.66 -5.93
CA LYS A 307 -24.12 -29.44 -6.35
C LYS A 307 -23.28 -28.16 -6.26
N ALA A 308 -22.13 -28.21 -5.58
CA ALA A 308 -21.18 -27.12 -5.52
C ALA A 308 -19.85 -27.51 -6.16
N ILE A 309 -19.10 -26.50 -6.60
CA ILE A 309 -17.75 -26.64 -7.15
C ILE A 309 -16.78 -26.10 -6.11
N ARG A 310 -15.71 -26.85 -5.84
CA ARG A 310 -14.57 -26.41 -5.02
C ARG A 310 -13.35 -26.22 -5.91
N ILE A 311 -12.75 -25.03 -5.82
CA ILE A 311 -11.45 -24.73 -6.43
C ILE A 311 -10.46 -24.54 -5.30
N GLU A 312 -9.48 -25.41 -5.23
CA GLU A 312 -8.42 -25.33 -4.24
C GLU A 312 -7.49 -24.15 -4.54
N ILE A 313 -7.03 -23.51 -3.47
CA ILE A 313 -6.09 -22.40 -3.51
C ILE A 313 -4.80 -22.90 -2.88
N ASN A 314 -3.83 -23.23 -3.73
CA ASN A 314 -2.54 -23.74 -3.31
C ASN A 314 -1.40 -22.94 -4.00
N PRO A 315 -0.54 -22.23 -3.24
CA PRO A 315 -0.56 -22.12 -1.78
C PRO A 315 -1.76 -21.32 -1.23
N PRO A 316 -2.20 -21.55 0.02
CA PRO A 316 -3.24 -20.75 0.66
C PRO A 316 -2.92 -19.26 0.66
N ILE A 317 -3.95 -18.42 0.60
CA ILE A 317 -3.80 -16.96 0.56
C ILE A 317 -4.00 -16.39 1.94
N ILE A 318 -2.97 -15.80 2.51
CA ILE A 318 -3.09 -15.14 3.82
C ILE A 318 -3.52 -13.69 3.62
N ILE A 319 -4.60 -13.30 4.28
CA ILE A 319 -5.08 -11.91 4.41
C ILE A 319 -5.13 -11.54 5.89
N SER A 320 -5.26 -10.25 6.20
CA SER A 320 -5.51 -9.80 7.58
C SER A 320 -6.79 -8.97 7.65
N GLY A 321 -7.61 -9.23 8.66
CA GLY A 321 -8.82 -8.46 8.96
C GLY A 321 -8.73 -7.83 10.35
N GLU A 322 -9.20 -6.60 10.49
CA GLU A 322 -9.41 -6.02 11.83
C GLU A 322 -10.67 -6.64 12.44
N LEU A 323 -10.58 -7.08 13.70
CA LEU A 323 -11.72 -7.64 14.40
C LEU A 323 -12.63 -6.52 14.90
N GLU A 324 -13.89 -6.55 14.46
CA GLU A 324 -14.95 -5.64 14.87
C GLU A 324 -16.17 -6.40 15.41
N PHE A 325 -16.99 -5.70 16.20
CA PHE A 325 -18.33 -6.15 16.56
C PHE A 325 -19.37 -5.45 15.69
N TYR A 326 -20.25 -6.25 15.08
CA TYR A 326 -21.39 -5.84 14.26
C TYR A 326 -22.72 -6.17 14.96
#